data_AF-A0A9P1EN66-F1
#
_entry.id   AF-A0A9P1EN66-F1
#
_cell.length_a   1.000
_cell.length_b   1.000
_cell.length_c   1.000
_cell.angle_alpha   90.00
_cell.angle_beta   90.00
_cell.angle_gamma   90.00
#
_symmetry.space_group_name_H-M   'P 1'
#
loop_
_entity.id
_entity.type
_entity.pdbx_description
1 polymer ?
#
loop_
_entity_poly.entity_id
_entity_poly.type
_entity_poly.pdbx_seq_one_letter_code
_entity_poly.pdbx_strand_id
1 'polypeptide(L)'
;MYNMVTNAKNGCSWEAFEAYRHLKCLGYILRRHGVPWTVKRPKVSPYTIHSTTEVDCTSNAKLEDSHLISEVLTNMGIGELKPVFDVYPPNAKFRKSSPGDPCFVLCVTRGSPPSQQEIKDLERRCHGIPLKICNIEHGRVSFFSFDRVELPALP
;
A
#
# COMPACT_ATOMS: atom_id res chain seq x y z
N MET A 1 -4.85 -28.08 -8.48
CA MET A 1 -3.89 -27.35 -7.62
C MET A 1 -3.33 -26.20 -8.44
N TYR A 2 -3.73 -24.95 -8.16
CA TYR A 2 -3.40 -23.79 -8.98
C TYR A 2 -1.93 -23.38 -8.81
N ASN A 3 -1.08 -23.86 -9.72
CA ASN A 3 0.34 -23.47 -9.85
C ASN A 3 0.55 -22.04 -10.42
N MET A 4 -0.47 -21.17 -10.44
CA MET A 4 -0.37 -19.84 -11.06
C MET A 4 0.13 -18.73 -10.12
N VAL A 5 0.46 -19.03 -8.86
CA VAL A 5 0.84 -18.00 -7.86
C VAL A 5 2.35 -17.98 -7.56
N THR A 6 3.14 -18.92 -8.07
CA THR A 6 4.59 -18.97 -7.81
C THR A 6 5.42 -18.05 -8.72
N ASN A 7 4.81 -17.48 -9.76
CA ASN A 7 5.49 -16.50 -10.61
C ASN A 7 5.33 -15.12 -9.96
N ALA A 8 6.41 -14.60 -9.38
CA ALA A 8 6.53 -13.27 -8.77
C ALA A 8 6.35 -12.08 -9.76
N LYS A 9 5.67 -12.32 -10.90
CA LYS A 9 5.36 -11.34 -11.95
C LYS A 9 4.08 -10.56 -11.67
N ASN A 10 3.29 -10.97 -10.69
CA ASN A 10 2.00 -10.35 -10.39
C ASN A 10 2.18 -9.47 -9.16
N GLY A 11 2.00 -8.15 -9.31
CA GLY A 11 2.15 -7.17 -8.22
C GLY A 11 1.11 -7.25 -7.09
N CYS A 12 0.49 -8.41 -6.86
CA CYS A 12 -0.42 -8.71 -5.75
C CYS A 12 -0.05 -10.07 -5.16
N SER A 13 0.26 -10.12 -3.87
CA SER A 13 0.50 -11.37 -3.16
C SER A 13 -0.80 -12.10 -2.84
N TRP A 14 -0.70 -13.40 -2.53
CA TRP A 14 -1.83 -14.20 -2.07
C TRP A 14 -2.47 -13.61 -0.80
N GLU A 15 -1.65 -13.15 0.14
CA GLU A 15 -2.12 -12.55 1.39
C GLU A 15 -2.86 -11.24 1.13
N ALA A 16 -2.35 -10.38 0.24
CA ALA A 16 -3.07 -9.17 -0.16
C ALA A 16 -4.44 -9.50 -0.77
N PHE A 17 -4.55 -10.60 -1.52
CA PHE A 17 -5.82 -11.06 -2.06
C PHE A 17 -6.77 -11.58 -0.98
N GLU A 18 -6.29 -12.31 0.02
CA GLU A 18 -7.14 -12.78 1.13
C GLU A 18 -7.68 -11.60 1.95
N ALA A 19 -6.83 -10.62 2.26
CA ALA A 19 -7.25 -9.38 2.92
C ALA A 19 -8.30 -8.62 2.09
N TYR A 20 -8.05 -8.47 0.77
CA TYR A 20 -8.97 -7.85 -0.16
C TYR A 20 -10.32 -8.57 -0.17
N ARG A 21 -10.32 -9.90 -0.35
CA ARG A 21 -11.54 -10.72 -0.38
C ARG A 21 -12.34 -10.53 0.89
N HIS A 22 -11.69 -10.58 2.06
CA HIS A 22 -12.36 -10.42 3.34
C HIS A 22 -13.02 -9.04 3.48
N LEU A 23 -12.28 -7.96 3.21
CA LEU A 23 -12.81 -6.59 3.30
C LEU A 23 -13.90 -6.32 2.25
N LYS A 24 -13.77 -6.89 1.04
CA LYS A 24 -14.83 -6.81 0.02
C LYS A 24 -16.12 -7.49 0.47
N CYS A 25 -16.05 -8.64 1.13
CA CYS A 25 -17.23 -9.33 1.66
C CYS A 25 -17.96 -8.50 2.73
N LEU A 26 -17.23 -7.68 3.48
CA LEU A 26 -17.79 -6.75 4.46
C LEU A 26 -18.35 -5.46 3.82
N GLY A 27 -18.29 -5.33 2.49
CA GLY A 27 -18.81 -4.18 1.75
C GLY A 27 -17.85 -3.00 1.62
N TYR A 28 -16.62 -3.11 2.13
CA TYR A 28 -15.64 -2.04 1.99
C TYR A 28 -15.26 -1.82 0.52
N ILE A 29 -14.79 -0.61 0.26
CA ILE A 29 -14.24 -0.21 -1.03
C ILE A 29 -12.73 -0.08 -0.84
N LEU A 30 -11.96 -0.76 -1.69
CA LEU A 30 -10.51 -0.81 -1.57
C LEU A 30 -9.87 -0.19 -2.80
N ARG A 31 -8.86 0.65 -2.59
CA ARG A 31 -7.91 1.11 -3.60
C ARG A 31 -6.55 0.53 -3.28
N ARG A 32 -5.76 0.19 -4.29
CA ARG A 32 -4.33 -0.06 -4.06
C ARG A 32 -3.67 1.22 -3.58
N HIS A 33 -2.93 1.13 -2.48
CA HIS A 33 -2.22 2.27 -1.92
C HIS A 33 -1.19 2.80 -2.93
N GLY A 34 -1.04 4.12 -3.03
CA GLY A 34 -0.12 4.78 -3.97
C GLY A 34 -0.48 4.67 -5.45
N VAL A 35 -1.44 3.82 -5.84
CA VAL A 35 -1.87 3.65 -7.24
C VAL A 35 -3.11 4.51 -7.48
N PRO A 36 -3.10 5.45 -8.45
CA PRO A 36 -4.27 6.24 -8.76
C PRO A 36 -5.41 5.35 -9.30
N TRP A 37 -6.64 5.82 -9.13
CA TRP A 37 -7.77 5.24 -9.86
C TRP A 37 -7.53 5.32 -11.37
N THR A 38 -8.15 4.44 -12.16
CA THR A 38 -8.08 4.50 -13.63
C THR A 38 -8.41 5.90 -14.12
N VAL A 39 -7.38 6.63 -14.54
CA VAL A 39 -7.49 7.97 -15.10
C VAL A 39 -7.99 7.83 -16.54
N LYS A 40 -9.02 8.60 -16.89
CA LYS A 40 -9.37 8.77 -18.31
C LYS A 40 -8.15 9.41 -18.98
N ARG A 41 -7.59 8.75 -19.99
CA ARG A 41 -6.53 9.33 -20.81
C ARG A 41 -7.05 10.65 -21.39
N PRO A 42 -6.27 11.74 -21.36
CA PRO A 42 -6.58 12.92 -22.15
C PRO A 42 -6.75 12.48 -23.61
N LYS A 43 -7.79 12.97 -24.28
CA LYS A 43 -7.92 12.81 -25.73
C LYS A 43 -6.80 13.63 -26.35
N VAL A 44 -5.66 12.99 -26.64
CA VAL A 44 -4.59 13.65 -27.38
C VAL A 44 -5.11 13.87 -28.79
N SER A 45 -5.35 15.14 -29.13
CA SER A 45 -5.61 15.57 -30.51
C SER A 45 -4.35 15.29 -31.33
N PRO A 46 -4.43 14.73 -32.56
CA PRO A 46 -3.25 14.31 -33.32
C PRO A 46 -2.35 15.44 -33.84
N TYR A 47 -2.54 16.69 -33.41
CA TYR A 47 -1.81 17.84 -33.96
C TYR A 47 -0.97 18.54 -32.88
N THR A 48 0.10 17.89 -32.41
CA THR A 48 1.32 18.61 -31.98
C THR A 48 2.50 17.63 -32.09
N ILE A 49 3.21 17.72 -33.20
CA ILE A 49 4.56 17.16 -33.36
C ILE A 49 5.51 18.16 -32.70
N HIS A 50 6.30 17.73 -31.72
CA HIS A 50 7.64 18.30 -31.51
C HIS A 50 8.56 17.29 -30.81
N SER A 51 9.35 16.63 -31.66
CA SER A 51 10.73 16.17 -31.54
C SER A 51 11.23 15.61 -30.20
N THR A 52 11.48 14.30 -30.23
CA THR A 52 12.48 13.56 -29.47
C THR A 52 13.86 14.24 -29.48
N THR A 53 14.52 14.33 -28.33
CA THR A 53 15.98 14.32 -28.26
C THR A 53 16.40 13.55 -27.01
N GLU A 54 17.11 12.47 -27.28
CA GLU A 54 17.76 11.57 -26.35
C GLU A 54 18.91 12.29 -25.66
N VAL A 55 19.03 12.19 -24.34
CA VAL A 55 20.24 12.58 -23.62
C VAL A 55 20.57 11.56 -22.54
N ASP A 56 21.83 11.17 -22.63
CA ASP A 56 22.54 10.05 -22.05
C ASP A 56 22.80 10.20 -20.54
N CYS A 57 23.00 9.07 -19.87
CA CYS A 57 23.36 8.98 -18.47
C CYS A 57 24.88 9.18 -18.28
N THR A 58 25.31 9.76 -17.15
CA THR A 58 26.36 9.20 -16.23
C THR A 58 27.18 10.27 -15.48
N SER A 59 27.42 9.98 -14.19
CA SER A 59 28.40 10.52 -13.21
C SER A 59 27.90 11.72 -12.35
N ASN A 60 28.02 11.76 -11.01
CA ASN A 60 28.93 11.08 -10.08
C ASN A 60 28.42 11.15 -8.61
N ALA A 61 28.82 10.14 -7.82
CA ALA A 61 29.18 10.18 -6.39
C ALA A 61 28.10 10.04 -5.28
N LYS A 62 27.99 8.78 -4.81
CA LYS A 62 28.09 8.38 -3.39
C LYS A 62 27.07 8.98 -2.40
N LEU A 63 25.77 8.71 -2.60
CA LEU A 63 24.78 8.69 -1.51
C LEU A 63 23.53 7.82 -1.81
N GLU A 64 23.51 7.05 -2.91
CA GLU A 64 22.24 6.56 -3.50
C GLU A 64 22.04 5.04 -3.47
N ASP A 65 23.04 4.25 -3.09
CA ASP A 65 22.91 2.78 -3.11
C ASP A 65 21.90 2.25 -2.07
N SER A 66 21.79 2.89 -0.90
CA SER A 66 20.84 2.46 0.14
C SER A 66 19.39 2.68 -0.25
N HIS A 67 19.08 3.79 -0.93
CA HIS A 67 17.74 4.11 -1.41
C HIS A 67 17.31 3.16 -2.52
N LEU A 68 18.22 2.84 -3.45
CA LEU A 68 17.96 1.89 -4.53
C LEU A 68 17.79 0.46 -4.00
N ILE A 69 18.60 0.04 -3.02
CA ILE A 69 18.45 -1.28 -2.37
C ILE A 69 17.14 -1.34 -1.59
N SER A 70 16.79 -0.30 -0.83
CA SER A 70 15.50 -0.22 -0.14
C SER A 70 14.36 -0.35 -1.13
N GLU A 71 14.37 0.42 -2.22
CA GLU A 71 13.32 0.37 -3.25
C GLU A 71 13.22 -1.01 -3.91
N VAL A 72 14.35 -1.65 -4.21
CA VAL A 72 14.39 -3.01 -4.77
C VAL A 72 13.89 -4.05 -3.77
N LEU A 73 14.26 -3.96 -2.49
CA LEU A 73 13.80 -4.88 -1.43
C LEU A 73 12.32 -4.68 -1.10
N THR A 74 11.85 -3.42 -1.06
CA THR A 74 10.44 -3.07 -0.95
C THR A 74 9.66 -3.62 -2.15
N ASN A 75 10.23 -3.56 -3.37
CA ASN A 75 9.64 -4.17 -4.57
C ASN A 75 9.64 -5.72 -4.53
N MET A 76 10.67 -6.34 -3.93
CA MET A 76 10.77 -7.79 -3.74
C MET A 76 9.91 -8.32 -2.57
N GLY A 77 9.37 -7.44 -1.71
CA GLY A 77 8.50 -7.82 -0.61
C GLY A 77 9.22 -8.51 0.55
N ILE A 78 10.51 -8.22 0.73
CA ILE A 78 11.33 -8.78 1.80
C ILE A 78 11.23 -7.86 3.03
N GLY A 79 10.45 -8.28 4.03
CA GLY A 79 10.58 -7.80 5.41
C GLY A 79 9.92 -6.47 5.81
N GLU A 80 9.52 -5.59 4.89
CA GLU A 80 8.97 -4.28 5.28
C GLU A 80 7.44 -4.26 5.37
N LEU A 81 6.90 -3.83 6.52
CA LEU A 81 5.48 -3.53 6.71
C LEU A 81 5.09 -2.30 5.87
N LYS A 82 4.43 -2.55 4.74
CA LYS A 82 4.08 -1.52 3.76
C LYS A 82 2.56 -1.39 3.57
N PRO A 83 2.04 -0.17 3.32
CA PRO A 83 0.67 0.05 2.89
C PRO A 83 0.33 -0.75 1.63
N VAL A 84 -0.80 -1.44 1.66
CA VAL A 84 -1.29 -2.24 0.53
C VAL A 84 -2.58 -1.66 -0.03
N PHE A 85 -3.51 -1.26 0.86
CA PHE A 85 -4.80 -0.71 0.44
C PHE A 85 -5.19 0.55 1.19
N ASP A 86 -5.79 1.50 0.47
CA ASP A 86 -6.62 2.54 1.05
C ASP A 86 -8.05 1.99 1.15
N VAL A 87 -8.61 1.98 2.35
CA VAL A 87 -9.93 1.38 2.61
C VAL A 87 -10.96 2.46 2.91
N TYR A 88 -12.07 2.42 2.19
CA TYR A 88 -13.17 3.37 2.29
C TYR A 88 -14.43 2.66 2.80
N PRO A 89 -15.28 3.34 3.59
CA PRO A 89 -16.44 2.73 4.19
C PRO A 89 -17.43 2.21 3.14
N PRO A 90 -18.26 1.22 3.48
CA PRO A 90 -19.38 0.80 2.63
C PRO A 90 -20.34 1.98 2.38
N ASN A 91 -20.23 2.62 1.22
CA ASN A 91 -21.02 3.79 0.88
C ASN A 91 -21.51 3.70 -0.57
N ALA A 92 -22.84 3.62 -0.74
CA ALA A 92 -23.47 3.54 -2.05
C ALA A 92 -23.23 4.78 -2.93
N LYS A 93 -22.92 5.93 -2.33
CA LYS A 93 -22.63 7.19 -3.03
C LYS A 93 -21.14 7.39 -3.31
N PHE A 94 -20.28 6.41 -3.02
CA PHE A 94 -18.84 6.51 -3.26
C PHE A 94 -18.53 6.74 -4.74
N ARG A 95 -17.64 7.68 -5.04
CA ARG A 95 -17.20 7.98 -6.41
C ARG A 95 -15.69 7.82 -6.50
N LYS A 96 -15.20 6.94 -7.40
CA LYS A 96 -13.76 6.80 -7.66
C LYS A 96 -13.08 8.10 -8.11
N SER A 97 -13.83 9.01 -8.74
CA SER A 97 -13.33 10.32 -9.18
C SER A 97 -13.15 11.33 -8.04
N SER A 98 -13.81 11.11 -6.90
CA SER A 98 -13.72 11.95 -5.71
C SER A 98 -13.94 11.05 -4.50
N PRO A 99 -12.93 10.22 -4.16
CA PRO A 99 -13.09 9.17 -3.16
C PRO A 99 -13.13 9.71 -1.72
N GLY A 100 -12.68 10.95 -1.51
CA GLY A 100 -12.41 11.49 -0.17
C GLY A 100 -11.20 10.80 0.47
N ASP A 101 -11.10 10.92 1.80
CA ASP A 101 -10.08 10.22 2.58
C ASP A 101 -10.55 8.79 2.92
N PRO A 102 -9.65 7.79 2.88
CA PRO A 102 -9.95 6.46 3.39
C PRO A 102 -10.20 6.48 4.90
N CYS A 103 -11.04 5.56 5.39
CA CYS A 103 -11.28 5.41 6.82
C CYS A 103 -10.13 4.71 7.55
N PHE A 104 -9.32 3.93 6.83
CA PHE A 104 -8.02 3.45 7.29
C PHE A 104 -7.14 3.01 6.12
N VAL A 105 -5.82 2.98 6.36
CA VAL A 105 -4.83 2.33 5.49
C VAL A 105 -4.55 0.93 6.00
N LEU A 106 -4.58 -0.07 5.10
CA LEU A 106 -4.28 -1.45 5.43
C LEU A 106 -2.85 -1.82 5.05
N CYS A 107 -2.10 -2.34 6.01
CA CYS A 107 -0.81 -3.00 5.80
C CYS A 107 -0.96 -4.51 5.98
N VAL A 108 -0.16 -5.29 5.26
CA VAL A 108 -0.14 -6.75 5.39
C VAL A 108 1.21 -7.17 5.96
N THR A 109 1.21 -7.94 7.05
CA THR A 109 2.42 -8.54 7.63
C THR A 109 2.49 -10.03 7.32
N ARG A 110 3.71 -10.57 7.25
CA ARG A 110 4.00 -11.98 7.04
C ARG A 110 4.78 -12.53 8.22
N GLY A 111 4.10 -13.28 9.10
CA GLY A 111 4.73 -14.08 10.15
C GLY A 111 5.04 -13.30 11.42
N SER A 112 5.98 -12.36 11.40
CA SER A 112 6.37 -11.63 12.61
C SER A 112 5.46 -10.41 12.87
N PRO A 113 5.10 -10.16 14.13
CA PRO A 113 4.51 -8.87 14.52
C PRO A 113 5.47 -7.73 14.16
N PRO A 114 4.96 -6.60 13.63
CA PRO A 114 5.80 -5.44 13.40
C PRO A 114 6.30 -4.86 14.73
N SER A 115 7.51 -4.29 14.70
CA SER A 115 8.08 -3.58 15.82
C SER A 115 7.32 -2.27 16.11
N GLN A 116 7.43 -1.78 17.35
CA GLN A 116 6.81 -0.51 17.73
C GLN A 116 7.33 0.66 16.89
N GLN A 117 8.61 0.62 16.47
CA GLN A 117 9.21 1.65 15.65
C GLN A 117 8.61 1.66 14.24
N GLU A 118 8.46 0.49 13.61
CA GLU A 118 7.82 0.36 12.28
C GLU A 118 6.38 0.87 12.28
N ILE A 119 5.61 0.56 13.33
CA ILE A 119 4.23 1.05 13.48
C ILE A 119 4.22 2.58 13.55
N LYS A 120 5.05 3.20 14.41
CA LYS A 120 5.13 4.65 14.54
C LYS A 120 5.57 5.35 13.25
N ASP A 121 6.55 4.77 12.55
CA ASP A 121 7.05 5.33 11.29
C ASP A 121 5.96 5.31 10.22
N LEU A 122 5.19 4.24 10.19
CA LEU A 122 4.08 4.06 9.27
C LEU A 122 2.89 4.98 9.60
N GLU A 123 2.53 5.14 10.86
CA GLU A 123 1.52 6.12 11.30
C GLU A 123 1.88 7.54 10.88
N ARG A 124 3.16 7.93 11.03
CA ARG A 124 3.65 9.24 10.55
C ARG A 124 3.50 9.39 9.03
N ARG A 125 3.75 8.33 8.26
CA ARG A 125 3.56 8.31 6.80
C ARG A 125 2.09 8.34 6.37
N CYS A 126 1.14 7.96 7.24
CA CYS A 126 -0.28 7.93 6.92
C CYS A 126 -1.03 9.26 7.15
N HIS A 127 -0.33 10.34 7.52
CA HIS A 127 -0.87 11.71 7.57
C HIS A 127 -2.15 11.84 8.44
N GLY A 128 -2.23 11.09 9.54
CA GLY A 128 -3.40 11.10 10.45
C GLY A 128 -4.54 10.15 10.06
N ILE A 129 -4.43 9.44 8.93
CA ILE A 129 -5.36 8.38 8.57
C ILE A 129 -5.07 7.15 9.44
N PRO A 130 -6.08 6.53 10.07
CA PRO A 130 -5.88 5.36 10.91
C PRO A 130 -5.19 4.20 10.17
N LEU A 131 -4.31 3.50 10.88
CA LEU A 131 -3.60 2.34 10.34
C LEU A 131 -4.20 1.03 10.87
N LYS A 132 -4.34 0.03 10.00
CA LYS A 132 -4.64 -1.35 10.40
C LYS A 132 -3.63 -2.33 9.81
N ILE A 133 -3.17 -3.24 10.64
CA ILE A 133 -2.23 -4.31 10.26
C ILE A 133 -3.03 -5.60 10.09
N CYS A 134 -2.93 -6.20 8.92
CA CYS A 134 -3.53 -7.47 8.57
C CYS A 134 -2.48 -8.57 8.69
N ASN A 135 -2.71 -9.52 9.59
CA ASN A 135 -1.97 -10.78 9.60
C ASN A 135 -2.82 -11.88 8.96
N ILE A 136 -2.19 -12.69 8.11
CA ILE A 136 -2.85 -13.81 7.46
C ILE A 136 -2.06 -15.06 7.79
N GLU A 137 -2.71 -15.93 8.55
CA GLU A 137 -2.10 -17.14 9.07
C GLU A 137 -3.05 -18.31 8.87
N HIS A 138 -2.62 -19.33 8.11
CA HIS A 138 -3.40 -20.53 7.81
C HIS A 138 -4.83 -20.24 7.30
N GLY A 139 -5.00 -19.21 6.45
CA GLY A 139 -6.30 -18.79 5.90
C GLY A 139 -7.18 -17.96 6.86
N ARG A 140 -6.69 -17.68 8.07
CA ARG A 140 -7.35 -16.77 9.01
C ARG A 140 -6.86 -15.36 8.79
N VAL A 141 -7.79 -14.45 8.52
CA VAL A 141 -7.52 -13.01 8.38
C VAL A 141 -7.75 -12.34 9.72
N SER A 142 -6.71 -11.72 10.27
CA SER A 142 -6.75 -10.99 11.55
C SER A 142 -6.35 -9.54 11.35
N PHE A 143 -7.11 -8.61 11.92
CA PHE A 143 -6.85 -7.18 11.85
C PHE A 143 -6.46 -6.64 13.22
N PHE A 144 -5.34 -5.91 13.28
CA PHE A 144 -4.84 -5.24 14.46
C PHE A 144 -4.85 -3.73 14.24
N SER A 145 -5.25 -2.98 15.27
CA SER A 145 -5.07 -1.54 15.36
C SER A 145 -4.38 -1.23 16.68
N PHE A 146 -3.55 -0.19 16.67
CA PHE A 146 -2.80 0.25 17.82
C PHE A 146 -3.23 1.67 18.14
N ASP A 147 -3.65 1.88 19.39
CA ASP A 147 -4.05 3.19 19.88
C ASP A 147 -3.05 3.62 20.95
N ARG A 148 -2.59 4.87 20.88
CA ARG A 148 -1.77 5.45 21.94
C ARG A 148 -2.69 5.93 23.05
N VAL A 149 -2.51 5.37 24.24
CA VAL A 149 -3.24 5.77 25.45
C VAL A 149 -2.24 6.38 26.43
N GLU A 150 -2.54 7.58 26.93
CA GLU A 150 -1.81 8.18 28.04
C GLU A 150 -2.43 7.70 29.35
N LEU A 151 -1.61 7.08 30.19
CA LEU A 151 -2.07 6.62 31.50
C LEU A 151 -2.10 7.80 32.47
N PRO A 152 -3.13 7.90 33.33
CA PRO A 152 -3.16 8.94 34.35
C PRO A 152 -1.99 8.74 35.32
N ALA A 153 -1.33 9.84 35.69
CA ALA A 153 -0.35 9.81 36.78
C ALA A 153 -1.10 9.51 38.09
N LEU A 154 -0.65 8.50 38.83
CA LEU A 154 -1.16 8.24 40.17
C LEU A 154 -0.71 9.38 41.11
N PRO A 155 -1.59 9.83 42.03
CA PRO A 155 -1.28 10.89 43.00
C PRO A 155 -0.19 10.48 44.00
#